data_AF-A0A1N6RPC3-F1
#
_entry.id   AF-A0A1N6RPC3-F1
#
_cell.length_a   1.000
_cell.length_b   1.000
_cell.length_c   1.000
_cell.angle_alpha   90.00
_cell.angle_beta   90.00
_cell.angle_gamma   90.00
#
_symmetry.space_group_name_H-M   'P 1'
#
loop_
_entity.id
_entity.type
_entity.pdbx_description
1 polymer ?
#
loop_
_entity_poly.entity_id
_entity_poly.type
_entity_poly.pdbx_seq_one_letter_code
_entity_poly.pdbx_strand_id
1 'polypeptide(L)'
;MPRYKVAHIKEQGVDLIIIPLSDSFRFKSNKDKNQITNELQMRASNAGLAGTVVPVWNAGAGRMGFLAPRNWQFFFKSINLQYVYANLNREIYW
;
A
#
# COMPACT_ATOMS: atom_id res chain seq x y z
N MET A 1 -6.98 12.56 -13.96
CA MET A 1 -7.12 11.17 -13.49
C MET A 1 -5.99 10.86 -12.53
N PRO A 2 -6.23 10.64 -11.22
CA PRO A 2 -5.23 10.12 -10.32
C PRO A 2 -4.61 8.81 -10.84
N ARG A 3 -3.30 8.66 -10.70
CA ARG A 3 -2.55 7.46 -11.07
C ARG A 3 -1.65 7.07 -9.91
N TYR A 4 -1.79 5.83 -9.47
CA TYR A 4 -1.02 5.25 -8.37
C TYR A 4 -0.12 4.16 -8.92
N LYS A 5 1.19 4.30 -8.71
CA LYS A 5 2.12 3.20 -8.92
C LYS A 5 2.00 2.25 -7.74
N VAL A 6 1.95 0.95 -8.02
CA VAL A 6 1.78 -0.08 -6.99
C VAL A 6 2.80 -1.20 -7.17
N ALA A 7 3.24 -1.76 -6.06
CA ALA A 7 3.98 -3.01 -6.04
C ALA A 7 2.98 -4.13 -5.79
N HIS A 8 2.69 -4.90 -6.82
CA HIS A 8 1.86 -6.11 -6.72
C HIS A 8 2.80 -7.31 -6.57
N ILE A 9 2.88 -7.84 -5.35
CA ILE A 9 3.80 -8.92 -5.00
C ILE A 9 3.04 -10.12 -4.46
N LYS A 10 3.62 -11.31 -4.59
CA LYS A 10 3.11 -12.52 -3.96
C LYS A 10 4.01 -12.90 -2.79
N GLU A 11 3.48 -12.84 -1.58
CA GLU A 11 4.20 -13.18 -0.35
C GLU A 11 3.49 -14.37 0.31
N GLN A 12 4.23 -15.46 0.59
CA GLN A 12 3.70 -16.69 1.19
C GLN A 12 2.41 -17.22 0.52
N GLY A 13 2.31 -17.08 -0.82
CA GLY A 13 1.17 -17.53 -1.60
C GLY A 13 -0.02 -16.55 -1.65
N VAL A 14 0.06 -15.40 -0.98
CA VAL A 14 -0.98 -14.37 -0.97
C VAL A 14 -0.53 -13.15 -1.76
N ASP A 15 -1.41 -12.64 -2.61
CA ASP A 15 -1.16 -11.41 -3.36
C ASP A 15 -1.36 -10.17 -2.46
N LEU A 16 -0.37 -9.27 -2.49
CA LEU A 16 -0.34 -8.01 -1.78
C LEU A 16 -0.20 -6.87 -2.79
N ILE A 17 -1.00 -5.82 -2.60
CA ILE A 17 -1.00 -4.61 -3.42
C ILE A 17 -0.49 -3.47 -2.54
N ILE A 18 0.80 -3.21 -2.61
CA ILE A 18 1.47 -2.21 -1.78
C ILE A 18 1.43 -0.87 -2.51
N ILE A 19 0.79 0.13 -1.90
CA ILE A 19 0.59 1.44 -2.51
C ILE A 19 1.36 2.52 -1.72
N PRO A 20 2.47 3.05 -2.24
CA PRO A 20 3.11 4.22 -1.65
C PRO A 20 2.22 5.45 -1.79
N LEU A 21 1.87 6.04 -0.65
CA LEU A 21 1.13 7.29 -0.53
C LEU A 21 2.04 8.41 -0.02
N SER A 22 1.59 9.65 -0.18
CA SER A 22 2.28 10.82 0.38
C SER A 22 2.37 10.74 1.89
N ASP A 23 3.40 11.38 2.45
CA ASP A 23 3.59 11.50 3.89
C ASP A 23 2.37 12.11 4.61
N SER A 24 1.61 12.99 3.93
CA SER A 24 0.38 13.58 4.44
C SER A 24 -0.68 12.54 4.84
N PHE A 25 -0.63 11.33 4.29
CA PHE A 25 -1.49 10.22 4.71
C PHE A 25 -1.33 9.89 6.20
N ARG A 26 -0.12 10.06 6.75
CA ARG A 26 0.16 9.77 8.17
C ARG A 26 -0.68 10.61 9.12
N PHE A 27 -1.00 11.84 8.72
CA PHE A 27 -1.73 12.82 9.54
C PHE A 27 -3.25 12.66 9.46
N LYS A 28 -3.75 11.79 8.59
CA LYS A 28 -5.19 11.52 8.46
C LYS A 28 -5.71 10.76 9.67
N SER A 29 -6.99 10.98 9.99
CA SER A 29 -7.69 10.21 11.03
C SER A 29 -7.76 8.73 10.65
N ASN A 30 -7.98 7.85 11.63
CA ASN A 30 -8.16 6.42 11.35
C ASN A 30 -9.37 6.16 10.44
N LYS A 31 -10.44 6.96 10.59
CA LYS A 31 -11.63 6.90 9.73
C LYS A 31 -11.26 7.20 8.27
N ASP A 32 -10.51 8.29 8.04
CA ASP A 32 -10.11 8.70 6.69
C ASP A 32 -9.13 7.71 6.07
N LYS A 33 -8.18 7.19 6.85
CA LYS A 33 -7.24 6.15 6.40
C LYS A 33 -7.99 4.90 5.94
N ASN A 34 -8.97 4.45 6.72
CA ASN A 34 -9.79 3.30 6.35
C ASN A 34 -10.63 3.57 5.10
N GLN A 35 -11.24 4.76 5.00
CA GLN A 35 -12.03 5.14 3.82
C GLN A 35 -11.16 5.16 2.55
N ILE A 36 -9.98 5.78 2.61
CA ILE A 36 -9.04 5.81 1.47
C ILE A 36 -8.59 4.39 1.13
N THR A 37 -8.28 3.56 2.13
CA THR A 37 -7.82 2.18 1.89
C THR A 37 -8.91 1.34 1.23
N ASN A 38 -10.17 1.48 1.66
CA ASN A 38 -11.31 0.81 1.05
C ASN A 38 -11.54 1.29 -0.40
N GLU A 39 -11.41 2.60 -0.66
CA GLU A 39 -11.48 3.11 -2.03
C GLU A 39 -10.37 2.51 -2.90
N LEU A 40 -9.12 2.52 -2.42
CA LEU A 40 -8.00 1.92 -3.13
C LEU A 40 -8.21 0.43 -3.39
N GLN A 41 -8.77 -0.32 -2.45
CA GLN A 41 -9.11 -1.74 -2.62
C GLN A 41 -10.14 -1.94 -3.74
N MET A 42 -11.21 -1.15 -3.76
CA MET A 42 -12.22 -1.22 -4.84
C MET A 42 -11.60 -0.89 -6.20
N ARG A 43 -10.77 0.16 -6.27
CA ARG A 43 -10.10 0.57 -7.51
C ARG A 43 -9.09 -0.46 -8.00
N ALA A 44 -8.34 -1.07 -7.10
CA ALA A 44 -7.41 -2.15 -7.42
C ALA A 44 -8.14 -3.37 -7.99
N SER A 45 -9.27 -3.75 -7.37
CA SER A 45 -10.12 -4.84 -7.85
C SER A 45 -10.69 -4.55 -9.24
N ASN A 46 -11.19 -3.33 -9.47
CA ASN A 46 -11.68 -2.91 -10.79
C ASN A 46 -10.59 -2.88 -11.87
N ALA A 47 -9.33 -2.68 -11.48
CA ALA A 47 -8.16 -2.77 -12.36
C ALA A 47 -7.66 -4.21 -12.56
N GLY A 48 -8.36 -5.22 -12.03
CA GLY A 48 -8.01 -6.63 -12.17
C GLY A 48 -6.84 -7.08 -11.30
N LEU A 49 -6.45 -6.29 -10.30
CA LEU A 49 -5.42 -6.69 -9.34
C LEU A 49 -6.07 -7.50 -8.21
N ALA A 50 -5.58 -8.72 -8.01
CA ALA A 50 -5.96 -9.57 -6.90
C ALA A 50 -5.14 -9.23 -5.66
N GLY A 51 -5.72 -9.45 -4.48
CA GLY A 51 -4.99 -9.35 -3.21
C GLY A 51 -5.39 -8.17 -2.33
N THR A 52 -4.64 -8.02 -1.24
CA THR A 52 -4.93 -7.04 -0.19
C THR A 52 -4.17 -5.74 -0.42
N VAL A 53 -4.88 -4.61 -0.42
CA VAL A 53 -4.27 -3.30 -0.47
C VAL A 53 -3.64 -2.96 0.87
N VAL A 54 -2.35 -2.60 0.83
CA VAL A 54 -1.59 -2.11 1.98
C VAL A 54 -0.98 -0.76 1.63
N PRO A 55 -1.56 0.35 2.15
CA PRO A 55 -0.94 1.65 2.03
C PRO A 55 0.37 1.71 2.81
N VAL A 56 1.40 2.28 2.21
CA VAL A 56 2.67 2.59 2.86
C VAL A 56 3.04 4.05 2.64
N TRP A 57 3.76 4.67 3.56
CA TRP A 57 4.14 6.07 3.47
C TRP A 57 5.45 6.34 4.21
N ASN A 58 6.05 7.51 3.97
CA ASN A 58 7.19 7.96 4.75
C ASN A 58 6.72 8.42 6.13
N ALA A 59 7.08 7.68 7.19
CA ALA A 59 6.75 8.05 8.57
C ALA A 59 7.72 9.08 9.17
N GLY A 60 8.76 9.47 8.44
CA GLY A 60 9.84 10.34 8.90
C GLY A 60 11.02 9.57 9.49
N ALA A 61 12.19 10.22 9.52
CA ALA A 61 13.45 9.64 10.00
C ALA A 61 13.83 8.31 9.32
N GLY A 62 13.58 8.20 8.01
CA GLY A 62 13.87 7.00 7.22
C GLY A 62 12.94 5.81 7.47
N ARG A 63 11.90 5.96 8.30
CA ARG A 63 10.97 4.88 8.63
C ARG A 63 9.81 4.81 7.65
N MET A 64 9.39 3.58 7.34
CA MET A 64 8.17 3.31 6.59
C MET A 64 7.00 3.14 7.56
N GLY A 65 5.93 3.88 7.34
CA GLY A 65 4.62 3.62 7.94
C GLY A 65 3.79 2.73 7.01
N PHE A 66 2.91 1.92 7.58
CA PHE A 66 2.05 1.02 6.81
C PHE A 66 0.72 0.76 7.53
N LEU A 67 -0.32 0.47 6.76
CA LEU A 67 -1.62 0.01 7.26
C LEU A 67 -1.90 -1.39 6.72
N ALA A 68 -1.36 -2.39 7.39
CA ALA A 68 -1.45 -3.79 6.98
C ALA A 68 -2.31 -4.62 7.96
N PRO A 69 -2.99 -5.68 7.49
CA PRO A 69 -3.60 -6.68 8.36
C PRO A 69 -2.62 -7.29 9.37
N ARG A 70 -3.13 -7.81 10.49
CA ARG A 70 -2.31 -8.31 11.61
C ARG A 70 -1.30 -9.39 11.21
N ASN A 71 -1.67 -10.30 10.32
CA ASN A 71 -0.81 -11.37 9.84
C ASN A 71 0.39 -10.87 9.00
N TRP A 72 0.29 -9.68 8.40
CA TRP A 72 1.36 -9.10 7.57
C TRP A 72 2.29 -8.15 8.31
N GLN A 73 2.05 -7.92 9.60
CA GLN A 73 2.85 -6.97 10.40
C GLN A 73 4.34 -7.30 10.41
N PHE A 74 4.73 -8.58 10.45
CA PHE A 74 6.14 -8.99 10.43
C PHE A 74 6.82 -8.71 9.09
N PHE A 75 6.14 -9.02 7.99
CA PHE A 75 6.64 -8.75 6.63
C PHE A 75 6.85 -7.24 6.41
N PHE A 76 5.86 -6.40 6.73
CA PHE A 76 6.00 -4.95 6.55
C PHE A 76 7.01 -4.30 7.51
N LYS A 77 7.41 -4.99 8.59
CA LYS A 77 8.53 -4.59 9.45
C LYS A 77 9.90 -4.99 8.90
N SER A 78 9.99 -5.99 8.02
CA SER A 78 11.26 -6.44 7.43
C SER A 78 11.65 -5.69 6.16
N ILE A 79 10.70 -4.99 5.53
CA ILE A 79 10.94 -4.19 4.32
C ILE A 79 10.92 -2.67 4.61
N ASN A 80 11.32 -1.87 3.63
CA ASN A 80 11.32 -0.40 3.71
C ASN A 80 10.80 0.22 2.40
N LEU A 81 10.69 1.56 2.35
CA LEU A 81 10.20 2.23 1.15
C LEU A 81 11.08 2.01 -0.08
N GLN A 82 12.40 1.86 0.09
CA GLN A 82 13.31 1.57 -1.03
C GLN A 82 12.97 0.21 -1.67
N TYR A 83 12.69 -0.81 -0.86
CA TYR A 83 12.20 -2.10 -1.34
C TYR A 83 10.88 -1.93 -2.12
N VAL A 84 9.92 -1.17 -1.59
CA VAL A 84 8.63 -0.93 -2.26
C VAL A 84 8.84 -0.24 -3.61
N TYR A 85 9.63 0.83 -3.66
CA TYR A 85 9.91 1.57 -4.89
C TYR A 85 10.63 0.73 -5.94
N ALA A 86 11.52 -0.17 -5.52
CA ALA A 86 12.20 -1.11 -6.42
C ALA A 86 11.28 -2.19 -7.00
N ASN A 87 10.14 -2.48 -6.35
CA ASN A 87 9.18 -3.51 -6.75
C ASN A 87 7.90 -2.96 -7.41
N LEU A 88 7.84 -1.66 -7.71
CA LEU A 88 6.72 -1.09 -8.44
C LEU A 88 6.62 -1.71 -9.83
N ASN A 89 5.48 -2.33 -10.13
CA ASN A 89 5.31 -3.16 -11.33
C ASN A 89 3.92 -3.05 -11.98
N ARG A 90 3.01 -2.29 -11.37
CA ARG A 90 1.64 -2.05 -11.85
C ARG A 90 1.21 -0.62 -11.55
N GLU A 91 0.13 -0.21 -12.17
CA GLU A 91 -0.48 1.09 -11.94
C GLU A 91 -2.00 0.98 -11.89
N ILE A 92 -2.63 1.77 -11.02
CA ILE A 92 -4.07 1.89 -10.90
C ILE A 92 -4.42 3.35 -11.23
N TYR A 93 -5.39 3.57 -12.11
CA TYR A 93 -5.82 4.90 -12.55
C TYR A 93 -7.34 4.95 -12.71
N TRP A 94 -7.93 6.12 -12.43
CA TRP A 94 -9.34 6.43 -12.65
C TRP A 94 -9.58 7.94 -12.71
#